data_AF-A0A7J6T5E6-F1
#
_entry.id   AF-A0A7J6T5E6-F1
#
_cell.length_a   1.000
_cell.length_b   1.000
_cell.length_c   1.000
_cell.angle_alpha   90.00
_cell.angle_beta   90.00
_cell.angle_gamma   90.00
#
_symmetry.space_group_name_H-M   'P 1'
#
loop_
_entity.id
_entity.type
_entity.pdbx_description
1 polymer ?
#
loop_
_entity_poly.entity_id
_entity_poly.type
_entity_poly.pdbx_seq_one_letter_code
_entity_poly.pdbx_strand_id
1 'polypeptide(L)'
;MDLKIFVECDADIRLARRVIRDIAERGRELENVLGQYQRFVKPSYEKYVEPGKRFADVIIPNIGESINYVAIDIISQHIRLQLAA
;
A
#
# COMPACT_ATOMS: atom_id res chain seq x y z
N MET A 1 2.12 20.64 -10.78
CA MET A 1 0.81 20.24 -10.18
C MET A 1 1.06 19.00 -9.35
N ASP A 2 0.54 18.91 -8.13
CA ASP A 2 0.85 17.79 -7.24
C ASP A 2 -0.07 16.58 -7.50
N LEU A 3 0.55 15.45 -7.86
CA LEU A 3 -0.12 14.18 -8.16
C LEU A 3 -0.38 13.37 -6.87
N LYS A 4 -1.64 13.00 -6.61
CA LYS A 4 -2.04 12.15 -5.48
C LYS A 4 -2.28 10.72 -5.96
N ILE A 5 -1.61 9.76 -5.35
CA ILE A 5 -1.64 8.35 -5.75
C ILE A 5 -2.12 7.49 -4.59
N PHE A 6 -3.05 6.57 -4.85
CA PHE A 6 -3.45 5.52 -3.91
C PHE A 6 -3.08 4.14 -4.46
N VAL A 7 -2.32 3.36 -3.69
CA VAL A 7 -1.96 1.99 -4.08
C VAL A 7 -2.97 1.02 -3.47
N GLU A 8 -3.73 0.35 -4.33
CA GLU A 8 -4.80 -0.57 -3.94
C GLU A 8 -4.34 -2.02 -3.98
N CYS A 9 -4.69 -2.78 -2.94
CA CYS A 9 -4.36 -4.19 -2.79
C CYS A 9 -5.36 -4.84 -1.82
N ASP A 10 -5.73 -6.09 -2.09
CA ASP A 10 -6.64 -6.84 -1.25
C ASP A 10 -6.09 -7.02 0.18
N ALA A 11 -7.01 -7.10 1.14
CA ALA A 11 -6.67 -7.09 2.56
C ALA A 11 -5.88 -8.34 3.00
N ASP A 12 -6.16 -9.49 2.39
CA ASP A 12 -5.47 -10.75 2.60
C ASP A 12 -4.02 -10.72 2.08
N ILE A 13 -3.79 -10.19 0.88
CA ILE A 13 -2.45 -10.01 0.32
C ILE A 13 -1.63 -9.05 1.19
N ARG A 14 -2.23 -7.92 1.61
CA ARG A 14 -1.57 -6.97 2.54
C ARG A 14 -1.26 -7.61 3.88
N LEU A 15 -2.15 -8.44 4.41
CA LEU A 15 -1.95 -9.15 5.67
C LEU A 15 -0.82 -10.19 5.54
N ALA A 16 -0.80 -10.99 4.48
CA ALA A 16 0.24 -11.99 4.24
C ALA A 16 1.63 -11.35 4.20
N ARG A 17 1.79 -10.26 3.42
CA ARG A 17 3.04 -9.49 3.36
C ARG A 17 3.43 -8.91 4.72
N ARG A 18 2.45 -8.38 5.47
CA ARG A 18 2.68 -7.85 6.82
C ARG A 18 3.19 -8.93 7.77
N VAL A 19 2.58 -10.12 7.76
CA VAL A 19 2.96 -11.24 8.63
C VAL A 19 4.39 -11.67 8.32
N ILE A 20 4.72 -11.90 7.05
CA ILE A 20 6.07 -12.29 6.63
C ILE A 20 7.11 -11.25 7.10
N ARG A 21 6.86 -9.97 6.81
CA ARG A 21 7.76 -8.87 7.20
C ARG A 21 7.91 -8.73 8.71
N ASP A 22 6.80 -8.73 9.46
CA ASP A 22 6.83 -8.50 10.91
C ASP A 22 7.50 -9.66 11.66
N ILE A 23 7.42 -10.89 11.16
CA ILE A 23 8.15 -12.05 11.71
C ILE A 23 9.63 -11.97 11.30
N ALA A 24 9.92 -11.87 10.00
CA ALA A 24 11.29 -11.99 9.47
C ALA A 24 12.20 -10.80 9.82
N GLU A 25 11.67 -9.57 9.77
CA GLU A 25 12.49 -8.35 9.92
C GLU A 25 12.34 -7.69 11.29
N ARG A 26 11.25 -7.99 12.02
CA ARG A 26 10.92 -7.31 13.29
C ARG A 26 10.84 -8.26 14.49
N GLY A 27 11.06 -9.56 14.29
CA GLY A 27 11.11 -10.57 15.35
C GLY A 27 9.81 -10.73 16.14
N ARG A 28 8.65 -10.46 15.51
CA ARG A 28 7.34 -10.59 16.18
C ARG A 28 6.80 -12.01 16.07
N GLU A 29 6.03 -12.42 17.08
CA GLU A 29 5.27 -13.67 17.04
C GLU A 29 3.98 -13.53 16.22
N LEU A 30 3.54 -14.63 15.61
CA LEU A 30 2.37 -14.66 14.74
C LEU A 30 1.10 -14.21 15.47
N GLU A 31 0.83 -14.73 16.68
CA GLU A 31 -0.35 -14.33 17.45
C GLU A 31 -0.39 -12.82 17.71
N ASN A 32 0.77 -12.24 18.03
CA ASN A 32 0.88 -10.80 18.29
C ASN A 32 0.59 -9.97 17.03
N VAL A 33 1.07 -10.40 15.87
CA VAL A 33 0.81 -9.72 14.59
C VAL A 33 -0.67 -9.79 14.22
N LEU A 34 -1.29 -10.97 14.32
CA LEU A 34 -2.70 -11.18 14.00
C LEU A 34 -3.62 -10.47 14.99
N GLY A 35 -3.33 -10.55 16.29
CA GLY A 35 -4.06 -9.85 17.34
C GLY A 35 -4.02 -8.34 17.16
N GLN A 36 -2.85 -7.77 16.84
CA GLN A 36 -2.73 -6.34 16.52
C GLN A 36 -3.50 -5.99 15.24
N TYR A 37 -3.43 -6.84 14.22
CA TYR A 37 -4.10 -6.59 12.94
C TYR A 37 -5.62 -6.47 13.12
N GLN A 38 -6.23 -7.43 13.81
CA GLN A 38 -7.67 -7.46 14.04
C GLN A 38 -8.12 -6.32 14.96
N ARG A 39 -7.38 -6.07 16.05
CA ARG A 39 -7.80 -5.10 17.07
C ARG A 39 -7.63 -3.65 16.62
N PHE A 40 -6.59 -3.35 15.85
CA PHE A 40 -6.23 -1.95 15.56
C PHE A 40 -6.10 -1.68 14.06
N VAL A 41 -5.37 -2.51 13.32
CA VAL A 41 -4.95 -2.16 11.95
C VAL A 41 -6.11 -2.17 10.98
N LYS A 42 -6.91 -3.24 10.96
CA LYS A 42 -8.04 -3.38 10.04
C LYS A 42 -9.11 -2.31 10.32
N PRO A 43 -9.60 -2.11 11.56
CA PRO A 43 -10.56 -1.04 11.85
C PRO A 43 -10.03 0.36 11.51
N SER A 44 -8.75 0.65 11.78
CA SER A 44 -8.16 1.94 11.43
C SER A 44 -8.01 2.12 9.92
N TYR A 45 -7.67 1.07 9.18
CA TYR A 45 -7.61 1.13 7.72
C TYR A 45 -8.97 1.47 7.13
N GLU A 46 -10.01 0.74 7.50
CA GLU A 46 -11.39 0.94 7.00
C GLU A 46 -11.93 2.33 7.37
N LYS A 47 -11.63 2.81 8.57
CA LYS A 47 -12.14 4.09 9.05
C LYS A 47 -11.38 5.31 8.52
N TYR A 48 -10.07 5.21 8.32
CA TYR A 48 -9.23 6.39 8.07
C TYR A 48 -8.40 6.33 6.78
N VAL A 49 -7.96 5.15 6.35
CA VAL A 49 -7.06 5.01 5.19
C VAL A 49 -7.86 4.80 3.91
N GLU A 50 -8.78 3.82 3.92
CA GLU A 50 -9.61 3.49 2.76
C GLU A 50 -10.44 4.67 2.25
N PRO A 51 -11.08 5.50 3.10
CA PRO A 51 -11.81 6.67 2.61
C PRO A 51 -10.94 7.66 1.84
N GLY A 52 -9.63 7.67 2.11
CA GLY A 52 -8.64 8.51 1.44
C GLY A 52 -8.51 8.21 -0.06
N LYS A 53 -8.86 7.00 -0.50
CA LYS A 53 -8.87 6.59 -1.92
C LYS A 53 -9.68 7.55 -2.80
N ARG A 54 -10.75 8.16 -2.27
CA ARG A 54 -11.61 9.10 -3.02
C ARG A 54 -10.91 10.39 -3.45
N PHE A 55 -9.78 10.72 -2.82
CA PHE A 55 -9.03 11.94 -3.10
C PHE A 55 -7.83 11.69 -4.02
N ALA A 56 -7.63 10.45 -4.48
CA ALA A 56 -6.53 10.10 -5.37
C ALA A 56 -6.83 10.52 -6.80
N ASP A 57 -5.83 11.10 -7.47
CA ASP A 57 -5.88 11.37 -8.90
C ASP A 57 -5.66 10.07 -9.70
N VAL A 58 -4.86 9.14 -9.15
CA VAL A 58 -4.55 7.84 -9.74
C VAL A 58 -4.63 6.74 -8.69
N ILE A 59 -5.28 5.63 -9.04
CA ILE A 59 -5.30 4.40 -8.25
C ILE A 59 -4.45 3.34 -8.97
N ILE A 60 -3.47 2.77 -8.27
CA ILE A 60 -2.57 1.76 -8.83
C ILE A 60 -2.87 0.41 -8.18
N PRO A 61 -3.34 -0.58 -8.94
CA PRO A 61 -3.53 -1.93 -8.41
C PRO A 61 -2.17 -2.59 -8.18
N ASN A 62 -2.00 -3.20 -7.00
CA ASN A 62 -0.89 -4.04 -6.61
C ASN A 62 -1.43 -5.42 -6.26
N ILE A 63 -1.58 -6.25 -7.29
CA ILE A 63 -2.20 -7.57 -7.20
C ILE A 63 -1.08 -8.61 -7.11
N GLY A 64 -1.02 -9.34 -6.00
CA GLY A 64 -0.05 -10.43 -5.81
C GLY A 64 1.37 -9.93 -5.62
N GLU A 65 2.38 -10.72 -5.99
CA GLU A 65 3.80 -10.39 -5.77
C GLU A 65 4.43 -9.53 -6.87
N SER A 66 3.75 -9.33 -8.00
CA SER A 66 4.32 -8.62 -9.13
C SER A 66 4.29 -7.11 -8.94
N ILE A 67 5.44 -6.48 -9.18
CA ILE A 67 5.57 -5.03 -9.22
C ILE A 67 4.91 -4.53 -10.51
N ASN A 68 4.03 -3.53 -10.41
CA ASN A 68 3.45 -2.88 -11.57
C ASN A 68 4.46 -1.91 -12.21
N TYR A 69 5.40 -2.46 -12.98
CA TYR A 69 6.46 -1.69 -13.64
C TYR A 69 5.91 -0.63 -14.58
N VAL A 70 4.78 -0.89 -15.25
CA VAL A 70 4.12 0.09 -16.12
C VAL A 70 3.72 1.33 -15.32
N ALA A 71 3.14 1.16 -14.13
CA ALA A 71 2.78 2.28 -13.27
C ALA A 71 4.02 3.05 -12.78
N ILE A 72 5.10 2.33 -12.44
CA ILE A 72 6.38 2.95 -12.06
C ILE A 72 6.94 3.80 -13.21
N ASP A 73 6.94 3.28 -14.43
CA ASP A 73 7.45 3.99 -15.60
C ASP A 73 6.63 5.25 -15.87
N ILE A 74 5.30 5.17 -15.82
CA ILE A 74 4.42 6.33 -16.02
C ILE A 74 4.69 7.41 -14.97
N ILE A 75 4.77 7.05 -13.69
CA ILE A 75 5.09 7.99 -12.61
C ILE A 75 6.48 8.59 -12.82
N SER A 76 7.47 7.77 -13.15
CA SER A 76 8.85 8.19 -13.35
C SER A 76 8.97 9.19 -14.51
N GLN A 77 8.26 8.96 -15.62
CA GLN A 77 8.20 9.89 -16.74
C GLN A 77 7.51 11.20 -16.35
N HIS A 78 6.40 11.13 -15.61
CA HIS A 78 5.72 12.33 -15.11
C HIS A 78 6.64 13.19 -14.25
N ILE A 79 7.38 12.58 -13.31
CA ILE A 79 8.37 13.27 -12.48
C ILE A 79 9.46 13.93 -13.34
N ARG A 80 10.02 13.21 -14.32
CA ARG A 80 11.05 13.76 -15.22
C ARG A 80 10.55 14.97 -16.00
N LEU A 81 9.31 14.94 -16.49
CA LEU A 81 8.70 16.07 -17.21
C LEU A 81 8.49 17.28 -16.30
N GLN A 82 8.11 17.07 -15.03
CA GLN A 82 7.96 18.17 -14.06
C GLN A 82 9.30 18.79 -13.67
N LEU A 83 10.40 18.01 -13.65
CA LEU A 83 11.74 18.51 -13.32
C LEU A 83 12.45 19.23 -14.48
N ALA A 84 12.03 18.96 -15.72
CA ALA A 84 12.58 19.60 -16.92
C ALA A 84 11.92 20.95 -17.26
N ALA A 85 10.83 21.30 -16.58
CA ALA A 85 10.09 22.55 -16.71
C ALA A 85 10.56 23.57 -15.66
#